data_AF-A0A4Q7G6R3-F1
#
_entry.id   AF-A0A4Q7G6R3-F1
#
_cell.length_a   1.000
_cell.length_b   1.000
_cell.length_c   1.000
_cell.angle_alpha   90.00
_cell.angle_beta   90.00
_cell.angle_gamma   90.00
#
_symmetry.space_group_name_H-M   'P 1'
#
loop_
_entity.id
_entity.type
_entity.pdbx_description
1 polymer ?
#
loop_
_entity_poly.entity_id
_entity_poly.type
_entity_poly.pdbx_seq_one_letter_code
_entity_poly.pdbx_strand_id
1 'polypeptide(L)' 'MRTSSRLLLVPFIMIAVASPAAAEERPQPGRTQMPATLTGKERLGKKWMDEQRIDNCNVPPDKRGSRPRPAACSHGPAS' A
#
# COMPACT_ATOMS: atom_id res chain seq x y z
N MET A 1 -14.01 -53.60 -39.90
CA MET A 1 -12.93 -52.74 -40.45
C MET A 1 -13.48 -51.31 -40.43
N ARG A 2 -13.26 -50.48 -39.41
CA ARG A 2 -12.03 -49.77 -38.98
C ARG A 2 -11.51 -48.75 -40.00
N THR A 3 -12.29 -47.74 -40.30
CA THR A 3 -11.91 -46.40 -40.78
C THR A 3 -13.17 -45.54 -40.46
N SER A 4 -13.19 -44.35 -39.86
CA SER A 4 -12.35 -43.18 -40.01
C SER A 4 -12.72 -42.21 -38.88
N SER A 5 -12.15 -42.37 -37.68
CA SER A 5 -12.33 -41.36 -36.62
C SER A 5 -11.04 -41.21 -35.81
N ARG A 6 -9.93 -41.02 -36.53
CA ARG A 6 -8.62 -40.67 -35.96
C ARG A 6 -7.89 -39.60 -36.77
N LEU A 7 -8.56 -38.98 -37.75
CA LEU A 7 -7.97 -37.99 -38.67
C LEU A 7 -8.50 -36.57 -38.46
N LEU A 8 -9.20 -36.29 -37.36
CA LEU A 8 -9.67 -34.95 -37.00
C LEU A 8 -9.30 -34.55 -35.57
N LEU A 9 -8.31 -35.21 -34.98
CA LEU A 9 -7.88 -34.96 -33.58
C LEU A 9 -6.39 -34.59 -33.50
N VAL A 10 -5.82 -34.07 -34.60
CA VAL A 10 -4.39 -33.77 -34.69
C VAL A 10 -4.04 -32.27 -34.76
N PRO A 11 -4.87 -31.31 -35.23
CA PRO A 11 -4.42 -29.92 -35.25
C PRO A 11 -4.81 -29.10 -34.00
N PHE A 12 -5.35 -29.69 -32.93
CA PHE A 12 -5.75 -28.92 -31.73
C PHE A 12 -4.67 -28.83 -30.64
N ILE A 13 -3.49 -29.45 -30.83
CA ILE A 13 -2.43 -29.52 -29.80
C ILE A 13 -1.27 -28.52 -30.06
N MET A 14 -1.40 -27.58 -31.02
CA MET A 14 -0.25 -26.74 -31.43
C MET A 14 -0.42 -25.21 -31.23
N ILE A 15 -1.39 -24.72 -30.45
CA ILE A 15 -1.52 -23.26 -30.20
C ILE A 15 -1.78 -22.96 -28.72
N ALA A 16 -0.92 -23.47 -27.85
CA ALA A 16 -0.77 -22.95 -26.49
C ALA A 16 0.73 -22.77 -26.19
N VAL A 17 1.45 -22.14 -27.12
CA VAL A 17 2.82 -21.70 -26.89
C VAL A 17 2.77 -20.54 -25.89
N ALA A 18 3.45 -20.78 -24.77
CA ALA A 18 3.57 -19.91 -23.62
C ALA A 18 3.91 -18.46 -23.99
N SER A 19 3.13 -17.53 -23.47
CA SER A 19 3.51 -16.13 -23.35
C SER A 19 4.13 -15.95 -21.96
N PRO A 20 5.47 -15.82 -21.81
CA PRO A 20 5.99 -15.17 -20.62
C PRO A 20 5.72 -13.68 -20.82
N ALA A 21 4.76 -13.14 -20.04
CA ALA A 21 4.70 -11.71 -19.82
C ALA A 21 5.98 -11.31 -19.07
N ALA A 22 7.06 -11.09 -19.83
CA ALA A 22 8.23 -10.41 -19.32
C ALA A 22 7.83 -8.95 -19.13
N ALA A 23 7.34 -8.63 -17.93
CA ALA A 23 7.34 -7.26 -17.46
C ALA A 23 8.80 -6.82 -17.40
N GLU A 24 9.24 -6.06 -18.41
CA GLU A 24 10.54 -5.41 -18.38
C GLU A 24 10.47 -4.34 -17.28
N GLU A 25 11.00 -4.63 -16.09
CA GLU A 25 11.26 -3.62 -15.08
C GLU A 25 12.41 -2.76 -15.58
N ARG A 26 12.07 -1.76 -16.38
CA ARG A 26 12.99 -0.72 -16.79
C ARG A 26 13.50 -0.04 -15.51
N PRO A 27 14.82 0.05 -15.27
CA PRO A 27 15.33 0.78 -14.11
C PRO A 27 14.89 2.23 -14.24
N GLN A 28 13.96 2.68 -13.41
CA GLN A 28 13.57 4.08 -13.36
C GLN A 28 14.69 4.88 -12.67
N PRO A 29 15.38 5.80 -13.36
CA PRO A 29 16.31 6.72 -12.72
C PRO A 29 15.48 7.80 -12.00
N GLY A 30 15.05 7.48 -10.79
CA GLY A 30 14.14 8.34 -10.05
C GLY A 30 13.47 7.68 -8.87
N ARG A 31 14.15 6.74 -8.19
CA ARG A 31 13.77 6.33 -6.84
C ARG A 31 14.00 7.52 -5.90
N THR A 32 13.12 8.52 -5.97
CA THR A 32 12.74 9.29 -4.79
C THR A 32 12.42 8.23 -3.74
N GLN A 33 13.19 8.21 -2.66
CA GLN A 33 13.06 7.24 -1.59
C GLN A 33 11.60 7.30 -1.11
N MET A 34 10.76 6.41 -1.61
CA MET A 34 9.39 6.32 -1.11
C MET A 34 9.52 5.94 0.36
N PRO A 35 8.81 6.61 1.27
CA PRO A 35 8.86 6.27 2.67
C PRO A 35 8.53 4.79 2.82
N ALA A 36 9.34 4.06 3.60
CA ALA A 36 9.16 2.63 3.80
C ALA A 36 7.73 2.34 4.25
N THR A 37 7.06 1.40 3.59
CA THR A 37 5.72 0.94 3.98
C THR A 37 5.84 0.22 5.32
N LEU A 38 5.49 0.91 6.41
CA LEU A 38 5.55 0.39 7.77
C LEU A 38 4.43 -0.64 8.03
N THR A 39 4.75 -1.71 8.74
CA THR A 39 3.74 -2.68 9.21
C THR A 39 2.83 -2.06 10.28
N GLY A 40 1.68 -2.66 10.56
CA GLY A 40 0.68 -2.10 11.49
C GLY A 40 1.21 -1.75 12.89
N LYS A 41 2.22 -2.50 13.38
CA LYS A 41 2.90 -2.21 14.66
C LYS A 41 3.90 -1.07 14.55
N GLU A 42 4.61 -0.95 13.43
CA GLU A 42 5.58 0.12 13.19
C GLU A 42 4.89 1.47 12.92
N ARG A 43 3.65 1.45 12.43
CA ARG A 43 2.80 2.65 12.31
C ARG A 43 2.33 3.20 13.67
N LEU A 44 2.59 2.50 14.78
CA LEU A 44 2.18 2.89 16.12
C LEU A 44 3.22 3.82 16.78
N GLY A 45 3.68 4.82 16.03
CA GLY A 45 4.47 5.92 16.57
C GLY A 45 3.67 6.75 17.57
N LYS A 46 4.38 7.57 18.35
CA LYS A 46 3.75 8.48 19.31
C LYS A 46 2.89 9.51 18.56
N LYS A 47 1.56 9.43 18.69
CA LYS A 47 0.58 10.29 18.01
C LYS A 47 0.84 11.79 18.12
N TRP A 48 1.45 12.27 19.21
CA TRP A 48 1.78 13.69 19.37
C TRP A 48 2.85 14.20 18.39
N MET A 49 3.59 13.29 17.74
CA MET A 49 4.57 13.61 16.70
C MET A 49 3.92 13.78 15.31
N ASP A 50 2.65 13.40 15.14
CA ASP A 50 1.94 13.58 13.87
C ASP A 50 1.83 15.08 13.57
N GLU A 51 2.39 15.54 12.45
CA GLU A 51 2.41 16.95 12.06
C GLU A 51 1.00 17.51 11.81
N GLN A 52 0.09 16.62 11.43
CA GLN A 52 -1.32 16.89 11.16
C GLN A 52 -2.19 17.00 12.42
N ARG A 53 -1.60 17.01 13.62
CA ARG A 53 -2.36 17.21 14.86
C ARG A 53 -3.07 18.57 14.88
N ILE A 54 -4.35 18.52 15.22
CA ILE A 54 -5.24 19.69 15.28
C ILE A 54 -5.08 20.41 16.63
N ASP A 55 -5.01 19.64 17.71
CA ASP A 55 -4.89 20.13 19.07
C ASP A 55 -3.59 19.66 19.76
N ASN A 56 -3.40 20.16 20.98
CA ASN A 56 -2.39 19.77 21.95
C ASN A 56 -3.01 18.85 23.03
N CYS A 57 -4.21 18.29 22.82
CA CYS A 57 -4.79 17.34 23.75
C CYS A 57 -3.86 16.12 23.86
N ASN A 58 -3.54 15.70 25.09
CA ASN A 58 -2.57 14.63 25.37
C ASN A 58 -1.13 14.88 24.86
N VAL A 59 -0.80 16.11 24.43
CA VAL A 59 0.57 16.51 24.06
C VAL A 59 1.24 17.18 25.27
N PRO A 60 2.34 16.62 25.81
CA PRO A 60 3.09 17.24 26.91
C PRO A 60 3.59 18.64 26.54
N PRO A 61 3.60 19.61 27.48
CA PRO A 61 3.97 21.00 27.21
C PRO A 61 5.31 21.15 26.47
N ASP A 62 6.33 20.40 26.90
CA ASP A 62 7.69 20.44 26.34
C ASP A 62 7.77 19.93 24.90
N LYS A 63 6.72 19.24 24.43
CA LYS A 63 6.60 18.65 23.10
C LYS A 63 5.62 19.44 22.21
N ARG A 64 5.05 20.52 22.73
CA ARG A 64 4.22 21.42 21.94
C ARG A 64 5.18 22.27 21.09
N GLY A 65 5.04 22.18 19.77
CA GLY A 65 5.79 23.06 18.87
C GLY A 65 5.37 24.52 19.07
N SER A 66 6.06 25.43 18.38
CA SER A 66 5.80 26.87 18.47
C SER A 66 4.42 27.31 17.98
N ARG A 67 3.74 26.48 17.18
CA ARG A 67 2.40 26.78 16.67
C ARG A 67 1.36 26.68 17.78
N PRO A 68 0.63 27.78 18.09
CA PRO A 68 -0.44 27.74 19.07
C PRO A 68 -1.55 26.81 18.57
N ARG A 69 -1.93 25.85 19.42
CA ARG A 69 -3.03 24.90 19.17
C ARG A 69 -3.84 24.73 20.47
N PRO A 70 -5.17 24.54 20.40
CA PRO A 70 -6.01 24.30 21.57
C PRO A 70 -5.45 23.15 22.41
N ALA A 71 -5.43 23.30 23.74
CA ALA A 71 -4.94 22.25 24.64
C ALA A 71 -6.05 21.41 25.27
N ALA A 72 -7.27 21.95 25.29
CA ALA A 72 -8.43 21.26 25.82
C ALA A 72 -8.83 20.14 24.86
N CYS A 73 -9.04 18.95 25.42
CA CYS A 73 -9.64 17.85 24.68
C CYS A 73 -11.11 18.17 24.43
N SER A 74 -11.58 18.03 23.19
CA SER A 74 -12.98 18.23 22.83
C SER A 74 -13.85 17.07 23.32
N HIS A 75 -13.99 16.95 24.64
CA HIS A 75 -15.06 16.17 25.25
C HIS A 75 -16.21 17.13 25.56
N GLY A 76 -17.08 17.36 24.58
CA GLY A 76 -18.47 17.63 24.91
C GLY A 76 -19.13 16.31 25.31
N PRO A 77 -20.13 16.28 26.20
CA PRO A 77 -20.88 15.06 26.45
C PRO A 77 -21.42 14.54 25.12
N ALA A 78 -21.10 13.29 24.78
CA ALA A 78 -21.79 12.61 23.70
C ALA A 78 -23.27 12.54 24.09
N SER A 79 -24.13 13.21 23.32
CA SER A 79 -25.58 12.99 23.37
C SER A 79 -25.95 11.79 22.51
#